data_AF-A0A5S3P576-F1
#
_entry.id   AF-A0A5S3P576-F1
#
_cell.length_a   1.000
_cell.length_b   1.000
_cell.length_c   1.000
_cell.angle_alpha   90.00
_cell.angle_beta   90.00
_cell.angle_gamma   90.00
#
_symmetry.space_group_name_H-M   'P 1'
#
loop_
_entity.id
_entity.type
_entity.pdbx_description
1 polymer ?
#
loop_
_entity_poly.entity_id
_entity_poly.type
_entity_poly.pdbx_seq_one_letter_code
_entity_poly.pdbx_strand_id
1 'polypeptide(L)'
;MRLTRIGRLVSLIAATAIGIGAAWLARDDIIRLIGWSKAQSELEVEAAKRSLVYRLNREAPLNFAFSRPAGVIRIVSQPLVDAGSWDRLDYWTYGFRVEVYDSGGTAIASHDIHSRALHPDRILPFRRPVRFVRDSDLKIALQDDTVIVSTPAASTIAITPLPSDPAVREIDLRVYERLPFIGRTALAAFHRRSPAEQAQLAGASALPAELLPDAERAALMTNRWKVLGPTGVPGQDYTVTVMYEGRFQPSDEEEDE
;
A
#
# COMPACT_ATOMS: atom_id res chain seq x y z
N MET A 1 -37.35 -56.40 -31.25
CA MET A 1 -36.94 -55.01 -31.55
C MET A 1 -37.28 -53.97 -30.47
N ARG A 2 -38.03 -54.30 -29.40
CA ARG A 2 -38.34 -53.36 -28.28
C ARG A 2 -37.31 -53.34 -27.14
N LEU A 3 -36.56 -54.43 -26.90
CA LEU A 3 -35.57 -54.51 -25.82
C LEU A 3 -34.34 -53.60 -26.02
N THR A 4 -33.92 -53.33 -27.26
CA THR A 4 -32.77 -52.47 -27.55
C THR A 4 -33.03 -50.98 -27.29
N ARG A 5 -34.30 -50.55 -27.29
CA ARG A 5 -34.66 -49.15 -26.95
C ARG A 5 -34.66 -48.90 -25.45
N ILE A 6 -35.06 -49.89 -24.65
CA ILE A 6 -35.07 -49.78 -23.18
C ILE A 6 -33.63 -49.71 -22.65
N GLY A 7 -32.71 -50.54 -23.17
CA GLY A 7 -31.31 -50.50 -22.76
C GLY A 7 -30.63 -49.15 -23.02
N ARG A 8 -30.92 -48.51 -24.17
CA ARG A 8 -30.39 -47.18 -24.51
C ARG A 8 -30.95 -46.07 -23.62
N LEU A 9 -32.22 -46.18 -23.21
CA LEU A 9 -32.83 -45.23 -22.29
C LEU A 9 -32.19 -45.32 -20.90
N VAL A 10 -31.98 -46.54 -20.40
CA VAL A 10 -31.33 -46.77 -19.09
C VAL A 10 -29.89 -46.27 -19.08
N SER A 11 -29.12 -46.52 -20.15
CA SER A 11 -27.74 -45.99 -20.24
C SER A 11 -27.70 -44.46 -20.30
N LEU A 12 -28.68 -43.83 -20.96
CA LEU A 12 -28.75 -42.37 -21.01
C LEU A 12 -29.07 -41.78 -19.63
N ILE A 13 -30.03 -42.37 -18.91
CA ILE A 13 -30.40 -41.92 -17.55
C ILE A 13 -29.22 -42.10 -16.59
N ALA A 14 -28.52 -43.23 -16.66
CA ALA A 14 -27.33 -43.49 -15.84
C ALA A 14 -26.20 -42.48 -16.12
N ALA A 15 -25.92 -42.18 -17.40
CA ALA A 15 -24.93 -41.18 -17.78
C ALA A 15 -25.30 -39.78 -17.29
N THR A 16 -26.58 -39.38 -17.39
CA THR A 16 -27.06 -38.10 -16.89
C THR A 16 -26.98 -38.02 -15.37
N ALA A 17 -27.33 -39.09 -14.65
CA ALA A 17 -27.22 -39.13 -13.19
C ALA A 17 -25.77 -39.00 -12.71
N ILE A 18 -24.82 -39.64 -13.39
CA ILE A 18 -23.38 -39.50 -13.11
C ILE A 18 -22.90 -38.07 -13.40
N GLY A 19 -23.33 -37.49 -14.52
CA GLY A 19 -23.01 -36.09 -14.86
C GLY A 19 -23.51 -35.09 -13.83
N ILE A 20 -24.76 -35.26 -13.35
CA ILE A 20 -25.34 -34.42 -12.30
C ILE A 20 -24.61 -34.62 -10.96
N GLY A 21 -24.29 -35.86 -10.59
CA GLY A 21 -23.54 -36.16 -9.36
C GLY A 21 -22.13 -35.56 -9.36
N ALA A 22 -21.41 -35.65 -10.49
CA ALA A 22 -20.10 -35.04 -10.66
C ALA A 22 -20.18 -33.50 -10.61
N ALA A 23 -21.20 -32.90 -11.24
CA ALA A 23 -21.43 -31.46 -11.17
C ALA A 23 -21.79 -30.98 -9.76
N TRP A 24 -22.49 -31.80 -8.96
CA TRP A 24 -22.79 -31.49 -7.56
C TRP A 24 -21.56 -31.56 -6.66
N LEU A 25 -20.67 -32.53 -6.88
CA LEU A 25 -19.40 -32.63 -6.15
C LEU A 25 -18.43 -31.51 -6.53
N ALA A 26 -18.44 -31.08 -7.79
CA ALA A 26 -17.63 -29.95 -8.27
C ALA A 26 -18.28 -28.58 -8.00
N ARG A 27 -19.48 -28.54 -7.39
CA ARG A 27 -20.22 -27.29 -7.16
C ARG A 27 -19.43 -26.31 -6.30
N ASP A 28 -18.78 -26.77 -5.25
CA ASP A 28 -18.02 -25.91 -4.34
C ASP A 28 -16.74 -25.37 -5.00
N ASP A 29 -16.10 -26.15 -5.87
CA ASP A 29 -14.93 -25.73 -6.63
C ASP A 29 -15.30 -24.76 -7.77
N ILE A 30 -16.41 -24.99 -8.46
CA ILE A 30 -16.94 -24.09 -9.49
C ILE A 30 -17.44 -22.78 -8.86
N ILE A 31 -18.14 -22.83 -7.72
CA ILE A 31 -18.54 -21.63 -6.96
C ILE A 31 -17.31 -20.89 -6.44
N ARG A 32 -16.24 -21.57 -6.03
CA ARG A 32 -14.96 -20.91 -5.70
C ARG A 32 -14.30 -20.27 -6.91
N LEU A 33 -14.28 -20.93 -8.07
CA LEU A 33 -13.70 -20.39 -9.30
C LEU A 33 -14.47 -19.17 -9.82
N ILE A 34 -15.80 -19.24 -9.79
CA ILE A 34 -16.70 -18.15 -10.20
C ILE A 34 -16.71 -17.04 -9.14
N GLY A 35 -16.64 -17.38 -7.84
CA GLY A 35 -16.57 -16.44 -6.73
C GLY A 35 -15.26 -15.65 -6.68
N TRP A 36 -14.12 -16.28 -7.00
CA TRP A 36 -12.85 -15.57 -7.17
C TRP A 36 -12.83 -14.68 -8.41
N SER A 37 -13.45 -15.12 -9.51
CA SER A 37 -13.61 -14.30 -10.71
C SER A 37 -14.50 -13.06 -10.49
N LYS A 38 -15.56 -13.16 -9.67
CA LYS A 38 -16.49 -12.04 -9.42
C LYS A 38 -15.98 -11.10 -8.32
N ALA A 39 -15.34 -11.63 -7.27
CA ALA A 39 -14.76 -10.81 -6.20
C ALA A 39 -13.54 -9.99 -6.67
N GLN A 40 -12.86 -10.40 -7.75
CA GLN A 40 -11.81 -9.58 -8.39
C GLN A 40 -12.35 -8.62 -9.47
N SER A 41 -13.56 -8.83 -10.02
CA SER A 41 -14.13 -7.95 -11.04
C SER A 41 -15.01 -6.82 -10.49
N GLU A 42 -15.47 -6.87 -9.24
CA GLU A 42 -16.39 -5.87 -8.66
C GLU A 42 -15.72 -4.80 -7.78
N LEU A 43 -14.40 -4.80 -7.64
CA LEU A 43 -13.67 -3.59 -7.24
C LEU A 43 -13.23 -2.87 -8.52
N GLU A 44 -14.18 -2.31 -9.27
CA GLU A 44 -13.94 -1.13 -10.12
C GLU A 44 -13.62 0.06 -9.21
N VAL A 45 -12.56 -0.07 -8.41
CA VAL A 45 -11.94 1.06 -7.76
C VAL A 45 -11.30 1.83 -8.91
N GLU A 46 -11.91 2.94 -9.30
CA GLU A 46 -11.24 3.94 -10.10
C GLU A 46 -9.98 4.35 -9.31
N ALA A 47 -8.85 3.75 -9.68
CA ALA A 47 -7.62 3.88 -8.93
C ALA A 47 -7.11 5.31 -9.12
N ALA A 48 -7.56 6.21 -8.25
CA ALA A 48 -7.24 7.62 -8.27
C ALA A 48 -5.74 7.87 -8.11
N LYS A 49 -5.03 6.96 -7.44
CA LYS A 49 -3.60 7.09 -7.19
C LYS A 49 -2.88 5.75 -7.24
N ARG A 50 -1.65 5.79 -7.78
CA ARG A 50 -0.69 4.68 -7.76
C ARG A 50 0.56 5.13 -7.04
N SER A 51 1.18 4.22 -6.30
CA SER A 51 2.42 4.50 -5.58
C SER A 51 3.32 3.27 -5.60
N LEU A 52 4.61 3.47 -5.85
CA LEU A 52 5.61 2.42 -5.65
C LEU A 52 5.90 2.30 -4.17
N VAL A 53 5.88 1.07 -3.67
CA VAL A 53 6.25 0.71 -2.31
C VAL A 53 7.29 -0.41 -2.36
N TYR A 54 8.15 -0.45 -1.35
CA TYR A 54 9.27 -1.39 -1.29
C TYR A 54 9.10 -2.31 -0.10
N ARG A 55 9.14 -3.61 -0.36
CA ARG A 55 8.91 -4.64 0.65
C ARG A 55 10.15 -4.90 1.48
N LEU A 56 9.99 -4.94 2.79
CA LEU A 56 11.04 -5.39 3.69
C LEU A 56 11.28 -6.90 3.54
N ASN A 57 12.55 -7.27 3.38
CA ASN A 57 12.99 -8.66 3.39
C ASN A 57 13.51 -9.02 4.79
N ARG A 58 13.17 -10.21 5.28
CA ARG A 58 13.66 -10.73 6.58
C ARG A 58 15.12 -11.18 6.53
N GLU A 59 15.62 -11.52 5.34
CA GLU A 59 16.95 -12.10 5.16
C GLU A 59 18.02 -11.03 4.87
N ALA A 60 17.63 -9.88 4.33
CA ALA A 60 18.56 -8.83 3.93
C ALA A 60 17.98 -7.43 4.20
N PRO A 61 18.83 -6.46 4.61
CA PRO A 61 18.41 -5.07 4.78
C PRO A 61 18.04 -4.43 3.45
N LEU A 62 16.99 -3.59 3.48
CA LEU A 62 16.65 -2.71 2.37
C LEU A 62 17.44 -1.41 2.49
N ASN A 63 18.36 -1.18 1.56
CA ASN A 63 19.29 -0.05 1.59
C ASN A 63 18.78 1.13 0.76
N PHE A 64 18.97 2.35 1.25
CA PHE A 64 18.64 3.59 0.53
C PHE A 64 19.82 4.55 0.60
N ALA A 65 20.11 5.20 -0.53
CA ALA A 65 21.11 6.25 -0.60
C ALA A 65 20.45 7.60 -0.86
N PHE A 66 20.82 8.61 -0.06
CA PHE A 66 20.33 9.96 -0.23
C PHE A 66 21.10 10.67 -1.35
N SER A 67 20.43 11.57 -2.06
CA SER A 67 21.11 12.38 -3.11
C SER A 67 22.16 13.34 -2.53
N ARG A 68 22.05 13.62 -1.22
CA ARG A 68 22.93 14.43 -0.39
C ARG A 68 22.69 14.03 1.07
N PRO A 69 23.66 14.21 1.97
CA PRO A 69 23.47 13.89 3.38
C PRO A 69 22.18 14.53 3.94
N ALA A 70 21.28 13.69 4.47
CA ALA A 70 19.96 14.07 4.95
C ALA A 70 19.92 14.16 6.48
N GLY A 71 19.64 15.35 7.02
CA GLY A 71 19.41 15.53 8.46
C GLY A 71 18.01 15.14 8.92
N VAL A 72 17.05 15.00 7.99
CA VAL A 72 15.67 14.59 8.28
C VAL A 72 15.22 13.57 7.23
N ILE A 73 14.74 12.43 7.70
CA ILE A 73 14.31 11.29 6.91
C ILE A 73 12.86 11.01 7.26
N ARG A 74 12.00 10.79 6.27
CA ARG A 74 10.61 10.37 6.49
C ARG A 74 10.39 8.98 5.92
N ILE A 75 9.75 8.12 6.69
CA ILE A 75 9.46 6.74 6.33
C ILE A 75 7.96 6.54 6.51
N VAL A 76 7.27 6.24 5.41
CA VAL A 76 5.86 5.82 5.44
C VAL A 76 5.83 4.31 5.32
N SER A 77 5.26 3.64 6.31
CA SER A 77 5.22 2.17 6.37
C SER A 77 3.79 1.66 6.50
N GLN A 78 3.54 0.46 6.02
CA GLN A 78 2.22 -0.16 6.07
C GLN A 78 2.36 -1.68 6.15
N PRO A 79 1.69 -2.34 7.10
CA PRO A 79 1.70 -3.79 7.17
C PRO A 79 0.65 -4.37 6.23
N LEU A 80 1.02 -5.46 5.56
CA LEU A 80 0.13 -6.32 4.80
C LEU A 80 -0.24 -7.51 5.67
N VAL A 81 -1.53 -7.69 5.88
CA VAL A 81 -2.07 -8.63 6.85
C VAL A 81 -2.91 -9.71 6.17
N ASP A 82 -2.88 -10.90 6.77
CA ASP A 82 -3.66 -12.05 6.36
C ASP A 82 -5.17 -11.74 6.39
N ALA A 83 -5.89 -12.12 5.33
CA ALA A 83 -7.33 -11.92 5.21
C ALA A 83 -8.11 -12.60 6.35
N GLY A 84 -7.66 -13.78 6.81
CA GLY A 84 -8.28 -14.48 7.94
C GLY A 84 -8.15 -13.74 9.27
N SER A 85 -7.18 -12.82 9.42
CA SER A 85 -7.04 -11.96 10.60
C SER A 85 -7.80 -10.64 10.48
N TRP A 86 -8.07 -10.18 9.24
CA TRP A 86 -8.68 -8.89 8.94
C TRP A 86 -9.96 -8.65 9.73
N ASP A 87 -10.92 -9.56 9.60
CA ASP A 87 -12.25 -9.38 10.21
C ASP A 87 -12.26 -9.56 11.74
N ARG A 88 -11.19 -10.14 12.31
CA ARG A 88 -11.12 -10.56 13.71
C ARG A 88 -10.39 -9.59 14.62
N LEU A 89 -9.51 -8.75 14.07
CA LEU A 89 -8.64 -7.88 14.85
C LEU A 89 -8.88 -6.42 14.50
N ASP A 90 -8.89 -5.56 15.52
CA ASP A 90 -9.04 -4.11 15.31
C ASP A 90 -7.71 -3.42 14.97
N TYR A 91 -6.58 -4.10 15.20
CA TYR A 91 -5.24 -3.58 14.97
C TYR A 91 -4.21 -4.69 14.86
N TRP A 92 -3.04 -4.31 14.35
CA TRP A 92 -1.83 -5.14 14.29
C TRP A 92 -0.61 -4.37 14.74
N THR A 93 0.32 -5.05 15.40
CA THR A 93 1.61 -4.52 15.78
C THR A 93 2.70 -5.01 14.82
N TYR A 94 3.58 -4.09 14.44
CA TYR A 94 4.71 -4.37 13.56
C TYR A 94 5.86 -3.44 13.89
N GLY A 95 7.04 -3.72 13.34
CA GLY A 95 8.18 -2.85 13.53
C GLY A 95 9.30 -3.08 12.52
N PHE A 96 10.22 -2.14 12.49
CA PHE A 96 11.42 -2.20 11.68
C PHE A 96 12.55 -1.42 12.37
N ARG A 97 13.79 -1.85 12.13
CA ARG A 97 15.00 -1.17 12.56
C ARG A 97 15.54 -0.36 11.40
N VAL A 98 15.97 0.87 11.70
CA VAL A 98 16.63 1.77 10.77
C VAL A 98 18.05 2.02 11.27
N GLU A 99 19.03 1.48 10.56
CA GLU A 99 20.44 1.79 10.77
C GLU A 99 20.83 2.96 9.86
N VAL A 100 21.49 3.95 10.43
CA VAL A 100 21.82 5.21 9.77
C VAL A 100 23.33 5.29 9.62
N TYR A 101 23.80 5.61 8.42
CA TYR A 101 25.22 5.64 8.09
C TYR A 101 25.64 7.00 7.54
N ASP A 102 26.88 7.40 7.86
CA ASP A 102 27.51 8.58 7.29
C ASP A 102 28.09 8.35 5.88
N SER A 103 28.75 9.36 5.31
CA SER A 103 29.35 9.27 3.97
C SER A 103 30.55 8.33 3.88
N GLY A 104 31.14 7.94 5.02
CA GLY A 104 32.22 6.95 5.11
C GLY A 104 31.71 5.52 5.27
N GLY A 105 30.39 5.31 5.37
CA GLY A 105 29.79 4.01 5.66
C GLY A 105 29.87 3.62 7.14
N THR A 106 30.15 4.57 8.03
CA THR A 106 30.13 4.32 9.48
C THR A 106 28.72 4.43 10.00
N ALA A 107 28.25 3.44 10.77
CA ALA A 107 26.97 3.52 11.45
C ALA A 107 27.01 4.62 12.52
N ILE A 108 26.12 5.61 12.41
CA ILE A 108 26.04 6.77 13.30
C ILE A 108 24.82 6.73 14.22
N ALA A 109 23.77 5.98 13.87
CA ALA A 109 22.60 5.77 14.71
C ALA A 109 21.86 4.47 14.35
N SER A 110 21.07 3.96 15.29
CA SER A 110 20.14 2.85 15.09
C SER A 110 18.83 3.15 15.80
N HIS A 111 17.71 2.97 15.10
CA HIS A 111 16.37 3.26 15.62
C HIS A 111 15.47 2.04 15.44
N ASP A 112 14.90 1.54 16.54
CA ASP A 112 13.86 0.52 16.51
C ASP A 112 12.50 1.22 16.53
N ILE A 113 11.77 1.10 15.44
CA ILE A 113 10.44 1.71 15.28
C ILE A 113 9.39 0.61 15.45
N HIS A 114 8.48 0.83 16.40
CA HIS A 114 7.33 -0.03 16.65
C HIS A 114 6.05 0.76 16.41
N SER A 115 5.14 0.15 15.66
CA SER A 115 3.93 0.80 15.18
C SER A 115 2.71 -0.09 15.42
N ARG A 116 1.57 0.56 15.62
CA ARG A 116 0.26 -0.08 15.74
C ARG A 116 -0.60 0.35 14.56
N ALA A 117 -0.74 -0.52 13.55
CA ALA A 117 -1.61 -0.26 12.43
C ALA A 117 -3.06 -0.59 12.80
N LEU A 118 -3.94 0.40 12.64
CA LEU A 118 -5.37 0.24 12.92
C LEU A 118 -6.11 -0.35 11.71
N HIS A 119 -7.20 -1.04 11.99
CA HIS A 119 -8.13 -1.51 10.97
C HIS A 119 -8.84 -0.31 10.31
N PRO A 120 -8.66 -0.08 8.99
CA PRO A 120 -9.21 1.11 8.34
C PRO A 120 -10.73 1.18 8.41
N ASP A 121 -11.43 0.03 8.28
CA ASP A 121 -12.90 -0.01 8.32
C ASP A 121 -13.49 0.31 9.71
N ARG A 122 -12.69 0.20 10.78
CA ARG A 122 -13.13 0.56 12.14
C ARG A 122 -12.97 2.05 12.42
N ILE A 123 -12.06 2.73 11.74
CA ILE A 123 -11.69 4.13 12.02
C ILE A 123 -12.32 5.10 11.00
N LEU A 124 -12.45 4.70 9.73
CA LEU A 124 -12.89 5.59 8.63
C LEU A 124 -14.10 5.03 7.86
N PRO A 125 -15.26 4.78 8.52
CA PRO A 125 -16.38 4.08 7.91
C PRO A 125 -16.95 4.78 6.65
N PHE A 126 -16.92 6.11 6.59
CA PHE A 126 -17.58 6.93 5.56
C PHE A 126 -16.65 7.57 4.51
N ARG A 127 -15.33 7.44 4.65
CA ARG A 127 -14.34 7.98 3.70
C ARG A 127 -13.18 7.01 3.56
N ARG A 128 -13.47 5.85 2.97
CA ARG A 128 -12.55 4.71 2.86
C ARG A 128 -11.53 4.95 1.75
N PRO A 129 -10.25 5.25 2.06
CA PRO A 129 -9.20 5.01 1.08
C PRO A 129 -9.02 3.50 0.97
N VAL A 130 -9.48 2.91 -0.14
CA VAL A 130 -9.23 1.50 -0.42
C VAL A 130 -7.81 1.41 -0.95
N ARG A 131 -6.95 0.69 -0.23
CA ARG A 131 -5.58 0.40 -0.64
C ARG A 131 -5.45 -1.08 -0.93
N PHE A 132 -4.84 -1.41 -2.06
CA PHE A 132 -4.62 -2.79 -2.44
C PHE A 132 -3.38 -2.94 -3.33
N VAL A 133 -2.86 -4.16 -3.35
CA VAL A 133 -1.86 -4.64 -4.31
C VAL A 133 -2.59 -5.58 -5.26
N ARG A 134 -2.35 -5.43 -6.56
CA ARG A 134 -2.94 -6.34 -7.56
C ARG A 134 -2.36 -7.74 -7.37
N ASP A 135 -3.19 -8.76 -7.58
CA ASP A 135 -2.80 -10.17 -7.48
C ASP A 135 -2.30 -10.60 -6.09
N SER A 136 -2.70 -9.88 -5.04
CA SER A 136 -2.44 -10.20 -3.65
C SER A 136 -3.76 -10.41 -2.89
N ASP A 137 -3.81 -11.46 -2.06
CA ASP A 137 -4.91 -11.72 -1.14
C ASP A 137 -4.74 -10.97 0.21
N LEU A 138 -3.55 -10.41 0.45
CA LEU A 138 -3.25 -9.64 1.65
C LEU A 138 -3.99 -8.31 1.67
N LYS A 139 -4.44 -7.93 2.86
CA LYS A 139 -5.11 -6.64 3.11
C LYS A 139 -4.11 -5.63 3.64
N ILE A 140 -4.28 -4.35 3.32
CA ILE A 140 -3.38 -3.27 3.75
C ILE A 140 -4.02 -2.52 4.91
N ALA A 141 -3.45 -2.62 6.10
CA ALA A 141 -3.91 -1.86 7.26
C ALA A 141 -3.55 -0.36 7.14
N LEU A 142 -3.96 0.46 8.11
CA LEU A 142 -3.61 1.89 8.10
C LEU A 142 -2.08 2.10 8.10
N GLN A 143 -1.60 2.97 7.22
CA GLN A 143 -0.19 3.35 7.16
C GLN A 143 0.24 4.17 8.38
N ASP A 144 1.52 4.10 8.74
CA ASP A 144 2.17 4.93 9.73
C ASP A 144 3.23 5.84 9.09
N ASP A 145 3.51 6.98 9.71
CA ASP A 145 4.42 8.02 9.23
C ASP A 145 5.47 8.37 10.30
N THR A 146 6.69 7.92 10.07
CA THR A 146 7.81 8.11 10.98
C THR A 146 8.77 9.15 10.42
N VAL A 147 9.22 10.08 11.27
CA VAL A 147 10.25 11.06 10.93
C VAL A 147 11.46 10.87 11.85
N ILE A 148 12.63 10.65 11.25
CA ILE A 148 13.91 10.48 11.94
C ILE A 148 14.77 11.72 11.69
N VAL A 149 15.35 12.26 12.77
CA VAL A 149 16.33 13.35 12.70
C VAL A 149 17.72 12.75 12.94
N SER A 150 18.64 12.98 12.01
CA SER A 150 20.01 12.47 12.07
C SER A 150 21.01 13.62 12.23
N THR A 151 21.88 13.53 13.23
CA THR A 151 23.03 14.43 13.41
C THR A 151 24.23 13.59 13.86
N PRO A 152 25.25 13.36 13.01
CA PRO A 152 25.46 13.97 11.69
C PRO A 152 24.43 13.55 10.64
N ALA A 153 24.37 14.26 9.51
CA ALA A 153 23.42 13.97 8.44
C ALA A 153 23.70 12.61 7.79
N ALA A 154 22.65 11.83 7.52
CA ALA A 154 22.73 10.48 6.98
C ALA A 154 23.04 10.47 5.48
N SER A 155 24.00 9.69 5.04
CA SER A 155 24.26 9.47 3.61
C SER A 155 23.55 8.23 3.08
N THR A 156 23.39 7.20 3.91
CA THR A 156 22.60 6.00 3.61
C THR A 156 21.82 5.55 4.84
N ILE A 157 20.76 4.78 4.61
CA ILE A 157 20.09 3.99 5.66
C ILE A 157 19.90 2.55 5.21
N ALA A 158 19.90 1.64 6.17
CA ALA A 158 19.53 0.24 6.01
C ALA A 158 18.30 -0.04 6.88
N ILE A 159 17.27 -0.67 6.31
CA ILE A 159 16.03 -0.98 7.01
C ILE A 159 15.80 -2.48 7.05
N THR A 160 15.64 -3.05 8.25
CA THR A 160 15.33 -4.47 8.47
C THR A 160 14.02 -4.62 9.24
N PRO A 161 13.16 -5.61 8.90
CA PRO A 161 11.95 -5.84 9.67
C PRO A 161 12.29 -6.37 11.08
N LEU A 162 11.50 -5.95 12.06
CA LEU A 162 11.50 -6.50 13.41
C LEU A 162 10.37 -7.53 13.56
N PRO A 163 10.40 -8.38 14.62
CA PRO A 163 9.26 -9.24 14.95
C PRO A 163 7.96 -8.44 14.99
N SER A 164 6.92 -8.99 14.36
CA SER A 164 5.59 -8.39 14.20
C SER A 164 4.53 -9.43 14.57
N ASP A 165 3.27 -9.00 14.69
CA ASP A 165 2.16 -9.92 14.93
C ASP A 165 2.15 -11.04 13.87
N PRO A 166 1.79 -12.30 14.22
CA PRO A 166 1.79 -13.41 13.28
C PRO A 166 0.90 -13.21 12.04
N ALA A 167 -0.11 -12.34 12.17
CA ALA A 167 -1.02 -11.93 11.11
C ALA A 167 -0.38 -10.96 10.09
N VAL A 168 0.66 -10.22 10.49
CA VAL A 168 1.44 -9.35 9.59
C VAL A 168 2.38 -10.23 8.78
N ARG A 169 2.06 -10.37 7.50
CA ARG A 169 2.86 -11.19 6.57
C ARG A 169 4.05 -10.40 6.06
N GLU A 170 3.81 -9.15 5.68
CA GLU A 170 4.78 -8.31 5.01
C GLU A 170 4.67 -6.86 5.50
N ILE A 171 5.75 -6.10 5.34
CA ILE A 171 5.78 -4.67 5.62
C ILE A 171 6.28 -4.00 4.34
N ASP A 172 5.44 -3.16 3.76
CA ASP A 172 5.82 -2.32 2.63
C ASP A 172 6.11 -0.91 3.15
N LEU A 173 7.11 -0.25 2.58
CA LEU A 173 7.48 1.11 2.97
C LEU A 173 7.86 2.01 1.80
N ARG A 174 7.90 3.30 2.09
CA ARG A 174 8.45 4.36 1.24
C ARG A 174 9.34 5.26 2.07
N VAL A 175 10.56 5.49 1.58
CA VAL A 175 11.49 6.44 2.18
C VAL A 175 11.41 7.74 1.40
N TYR A 176 11.49 8.85 2.12
CA TYR A 176 11.49 10.18 1.55
C TYR A 176 12.68 10.99 2.07
N GLU A 177 13.35 11.67 1.15
CA GLU A 177 14.33 12.71 1.46
C GLU A 177 13.67 14.08 1.43
N ARG A 178 14.02 14.95 2.38
CA ARG A 178 13.60 16.35 2.34
C ARG A 178 14.43 17.08 1.29
N LEU A 179 13.76 17.70 0.33
CA LEU A 179 14.41 18.53 -0.69
C LEU A 179 14.99 19.81 -0.07
N PRO A 180 16.05 20.40 -0.66
CA PRO A 180 16.65 21.61 -0.12
C PRO A 180 15.63 22.73 -0.15
N PHE A 181 15.68 23.58 0.88
CA PHE A 181 15.01 24.86 0.82
C PHE A 181 15.58 25.66 -0.35
N ILE A 182 14.74 26.04 -1.32
CA ILE A 182 15.17 26.84 -2.48
C ILE A 182 15.12 28.34 -2.21
N GLY A 183 15.20 28.76 -0.93
CA GLY A 183 15.42 30.15 -0.57
C GLY A 183 14.34 31.09 -1.10
N ARG A 184 14.82 32.25 -1.58
CA ARG A 184 14.02 33.31 -2.23
C ARG A 184 13.22 32.83 -3.44
N THR A 185 13.57 31.69 -4.04
CA THR A 185 12.84 31.18 -5.21
C THR A 185 11.64 30.31 -4.82
N ALA A 186 11.45 29.98 -3.54
CA ALA A 186 10.33 29.13 -3.08
C ALA A 186 8.97 29.71 -3.50
N LEU A 187 8.75 31.00 -3.29
CA LEU A 187 7.52 31.69 -3.71
C LEU A 187 7.37 31.70 -5.24
N ALA A 188 8.43 32.03 -5.97
CA ALA A 188 8.42 32.00 -7.43
C ALA A 188 8.15 30.58 -7.97
N ALA A 189 8.67 29.55 -7.31
CA ALA A 189 8.45 28.15 -7.65
C ALA A 189 7.00 27.72 -7.37
N PHE A 190 6.36 28.27 -6.35
CA PHE A 190 4.93 28.06 -6.09
C PHE A 190 4.08 28.66 -7.23
N HIS A 191 4.32 29.92 -7.61
CA HIS A 191 3.56 30.61 -8.66
C HIS A 191 3.71 30.00 -10.05
N ARG A 192 4.83 29.32 -10.34
CA ARG A 192 5.05 28.61 -11.61
C ARG A 192 4.27 27.30 -11.73
N ARG A 193 3.64 26.82 -10.65
CA ARG A 193 2.84 25.58 -10.66
C ARG A 193 1.47 25.83 -11.23
N SER A 194 0.88 24.79 -11.80
CA SER A 194 -0.53 24.83 -12.23
C SER A 194 -1.46 25.09 -11.03
N PRO A 195 -2.66 25.67 -11.23
CA PRO A 195 -3.63 25.85 -10.15
C PRO A 195 -3.98 24.55 -9.42
N ALA A 196 -4.04 23.42 -10.13
CA ALA A 196 -4.29 22.11 -9.54
C ALA A 196 -3.17 21.66 -8.59
N GLU A 197 -1.90 21.84 -8.97
CA GLU A 197 -0.75 21.56 -8.10
C GLU A 197 -0.70 22.51 -6.88
N GLN A 198 -1.02 23.79 -7.07
CA GLN A 198 -1.08 24.75 -5.98
C GLN A 198 -2.16 24.37 -4.96
N ALA A 199 -3.36 24.00 -5.43
CA ALA A 199 -4.44 23.51 -4.59
C ALA A 199 -4.06 22.22 -3.85
N GLN A 200 -3.38 21.28 -4.54
CA GLN A 200 -2.88 20.05 -3.92
C GLN A 200 -1.88 20.34 -2.79
N LEU A 201 -0.94 21.26 -3.00
CA LEU A 201 0.03 21.68 -1.99
C LEU A 201 -0.64 22.37 -0.79
N ALA A 202 -1.66 23.17 -1.05
CA ALA A 202 -2.47 23.84 -0.02
C ALA A 202 -3.49 22.92 0.66
N GLY A 203 -3.64 21.66 0.22
CA GLY A 203 -4.68 20.75 0.71
C GLY A 203 -4.60 20.39 2.20
N ALA A 204 -3.47 20.66 2.84
CA ALA A 204 -3.29 20.52 4.30
C ALA A 204 -3.53 21.83 5.08
N SER A 205 -3.68 22.96 4.38
CA SER A 205 -3.95 24.27 4.97
C SER A 205 -5.46 24.48 5.15
N ALA A 206 -5.84 25.31 6.13
CA ALA A 206 -7.23 25.70 6.33
C ALA A 206 -7.76 26.65 5.24
N LEU A 207 -6.87 27.29 4.49
CA LEU A 207 -7.19 28.25 3.44
C LEU A 207 -6.84 27.69 2.05
N PRO A 208 -7.62 28.03 1.01
CA PRO A 208 -7.26 27.69 -0.37
C PRO A 208 -6.01 28.45 -0.82
N ALA A 209 -5.33 27.91 -1.83
CA ALA A 209 -4.00 28.37 -2.27
C ALA A 209 -3.91 29.88 -2.59
N GLU A 210 -4.97 30.42 -3.20
CA GLU A 210 -5.12 31.81 -3.59
C GLU A 210 -5.26 32.78 -2.40
N LEU A 211 -5.66 32.28 -1.23
CA LEU A 211 -5.81 33.08 0.00
C LEU A 211 -4.62 32.94 0.96
N LEU A 212 -3.68 32.03 0.68
CA LEU A 212 -2.48 31.89 1.50
C LEU A 212 -1.57 33.11 1.37
N PRO A 213 -1.01 33.65 2.47
CA PRO A 213 0.03 34.66 2.41
C PRO A 213 1.31 34.11 1.79
N ASP A 214 2.13 34.97 1.21
CA ASP A 214 3.37 34.58 0.51
C ASP A 214 4.35 33.79 1.38
N ALA A 215 4.39 34.08 2.69
CA ALA A 215 5.19 33.32 3.65
C ALA A 215 4.72 31.85 3.76
N GLU A 216 3.40 31.62 3.79
CA GLU A 216 2.84 30.27 3.83
C GLU A 216 3.04 29.54 2.49
N ARG A 217 2.84 30.22 1.36
CA ARG A 217 3.14 29.66 0.03
C ARG A 217 4.60 29.23 -0.10
N ALA A 218 5.53 30.06 0.39
CA ALA A 218 6.94 29.71 0.45
C ALA A 218 7.20 28.52 1.40
N ALA A 219 6.51 28.45 2.53
CA ALA A 219 6.63 27.35 3.49
C ALA A 219 6.14 26.01 2.89
N LEU A 220 5.05 26.00 2.11
CA LEU A 220 4.58 24.82 1.37
C LEU A 220 5.66 24.26 0.42
N MET A 221 6.48 25.14 -0.15
CA MET A 221 7.60 24.76 -1.01
C MET A 221 8.86 24.31 -0.25
N THR A 222 8.90 24.54 1.06
CA THR A 222 10.04 24.25 1.95
C THR A 222 9.99 22.84 2.53
N ASN A 223 8.80 22.25 2.66
CA ASN A 223 8.59 20.91 3.23
C ASN A 223 8.33 19.85 2.15
N ARG A 224 9.05 19.97 1.02
CA ARG A 224 8.89 19.02 -0.09
C ARG A 224 9.68 17.75 0.18
N TRP A 225 8.98 16.64 0.05
CA TRP A 225 9.50 15.29 0.19
C TRP A 225 9.65 14.67 -1.20
N LYS A 226 10.82 14.10 -1.47
CA LYS A 226 11.07 13.30 -2.68
C LYS A 226 11.16 11.84 -2.27
N VAL A 227 10.41 10.98 -2.96
CA VAL A 227 10.49 9.53 -2.78
C VAL A 227 11.89 9.06 -3.16
N LEU A 228 12.50 8.25 -2.32
CA LEU A 228 13.73 7.53 -2.59
C LEU A 228 13.44 6.08 -2.96
N GLY A 229 14.15 5.59 -3.98
CA GLY A 229 14.20 4.17 -4.30
C GLY A 229 15.32 3.47 -3.53
N PRO A 230 15.21 2.16 -3.27
CA PRO A 230 16.30 1.37 -2.72
C PRO A 230 17.49 1.34 -3.67
N THR A 231 18.68 1.15 -3.11
CA THR A 231 19.89 0.83 -3.88
C THR A 231 19.92 -0.66 -4.19
N GLY A 232 20.31 -1.03 -5.41
CA GLY A 232 20.42 -2.42 -5.87
C GLY A 232 19.63 -2.68 -7.15
N VAL A 233 19.43 -3.96 -7.44
CA VAL A 233 18.68 -4.45 -8.61
C VAL A 233 17.31 -4.96 -8.14
N PRO A 234 16.20 -4.42 -8.68
CA PRO A 234 14.86 -4.92 -8.35
C PRO A 234 14.70 -6.39 -8.74
N GLY A 235 14.08 -7.19 -7.87
CA GLY A 235 13.93 -8.65 -8.00
C GLY A 235 15.12 -9.45 -7.45
N GLN A 236 16.26 -8.82 -7.22
CA GLN A 236 17.43 -9.45 -6.60
C GLN A 236 17.68 -8.89 -5.19
N ASP A 237 17.91 -7.58 -5.09
CA ASP A 237 18.25 -6.93 -3.82
C ASP A 237 17.01 -6.41 -3.09
N TYR A 238 15.94 -6.13 -3.83
CA TYR A 238 14.68 -5.65 -3.26
C TYR A 238 13.47 -6.03 -4.09
N THR A 239 12.31 -6.09 -3.44
CA THR A 239 11.01 -6.27 -4.10
C THR A 239 10.27 -4.95 -4.15
N VAL A 240 9.80 -4.56 -5.34
CA VAL A 240 8.98 -3.38 -5.57
C VAL A 240 7.57 -3.80 -5.93
N THR A 241 6.59 -3.12 -5.35
CA THR A 241 5.18 -3.40 -5.56
C THR A 241 4.44 -2.11 -5.88
N VAL A 242 3.44 -2.20 -6.74
CA VAL A 242 2.54 -1.08 -7.04
C VAL A 242 1.36 -1.15 -6.08
N MET A 243 1.26 -0.18 -5.19
CA MET A 243 0.07 0.03 -4.38
C MET A 243 -0.90 0.95 -5.12
N TYR A 244 -2.16 0.52 -5.18
CA TYR A 244 -3.26 1.32 -5.68
C TYR A 244 -4.03 1.91 -4.50
N GLU A 245 -4.42 3.16 -4.63
CA GLU A 245 -5.28 3.86 -3.67
C GLU A 245 -6.45 4.48 -4.44
N GLY A 246 -7.67 4.20 -3.98
CA GLY A 246 -8.88 4.79 -4.55
C GLY A 246 -9.95 4.96 -3.50
N ARG A 247 -11.15 5.31 -3.96
CA ARG A 247 -12.34 5.44 -3.10
C ARG A 247 -13.27 4.27 -3.41
N PHE A 248 -13.93 3.77 -2.39
CA PHE A 248 -15.10 2.94 -2.59
C PHE A 248 -16.20 3.83 -3.19
N GLN A 249 -16.62 3.55 -4.42
CA GLN A 249 -17.91 4.03 -4.89
C GLN A 249 -18.93 3.03 -4.31
N PRO A 250 -19.84 3.45 -3.42
CA PRO A 250 -20.99 2.61 -3.15
C PRO A 250 -21.66 2.33 -4.49
N SER A 251 -21.88 1.06 -4.83
CA SER A 251 -22.68 0.72 -5.99
C SER A 251 -24.03 1.39 -5.82
N ASP A 252 -24.50 2.13 -6.83
CA ASP A 252 -25.76 2.89 -6.85
C ASP A 252 -27.03 2.00 -6.67
N GLU A 253 -26.88 0.74 -6.24
CA GLU A 253 -27.94 -0.26 -6.11
C GLU A 253 -28.60 -0.32 -4.71
N GLU A 254 -28.15 0.48 -3.72
CA GLU A 254 -28.72 0.50 -2.36
C GLU A 254 -29.64 1.71 -2.05
N GLU A 255 -29.95 2.59 -3.01
CA GLU A 255 -30.85 3.75 -2.76
C GLU A 255 -32.35 3.50 -3.02
N ASP A 256 -32.76 2.28 -3.42
CA ASP A 256 -34.16 1.96 -3.79
C ASP A 256 -34.91 1.00 -2.83
N GLU A 257 -34.44 0.77 -1.59
CA GLU A 257 -35.20 0.03 -0.54
C GLU A 257 -35.62 0.92 0.64
#